data_AF-A0A7Y2B648-F1
#
_entry.id   AF-A0A7Y2B648-F1
#
_cell.length_a   1.000
_cell.length_b   1.000
_cell.length_c   1.000
_cell.angle_alpha   90.00
_cell.angle_beta   90.00
_cell.angle_gamma   90.00
#
_symmetry.space_group_name_H-M   'P 1'
#
loop_
_entity.id
_entity.type
_entity.pdbx_description
1 polymer ?
#
loop_
_entity_poly.entity_id
_entity_poly.type
_entity_poly.pdbx_seq_one_letter_code
_entity_poly.pdbx_strand_id
1 'polypeptide(L)'
;MKKMAMVLSVLALVAFAGNADAQWYAKGDMYCAPGCFNFDAGNEMFDDGTNGDVTSGDGIFSRLVTTDVGAAGKYSWKAAVADWSISYPGSNQFVHINAAAEQVLFTLDTNVYADGFIPTTNIAWSDHYAPVGAAYEVIGAAPETGGWADGIVAAEAGGVHSVTITIGTAGNYDFLWRVDNDWDAQTIRQDGGASGGANLNYTTTVDNQDVLFEFDANTGRTRTTVLTPTATDETSWTGMKELFR
;
A
#
# COMPACT_ATOMS: atom_id res chain seq x y z
N MET A 1 24.07 -70.90 4.52
CA MET A 1 24.00 -69.73 3.61
C MET A 1 23.00 -68.73 4.19
N LYS A 2 23.48 -67.68 4.86
CA LYS A 2 22.64 -66.62 5.45
C LYS A 2 22.14 -65.71 4.32
N LYS A 3 20.83 -65.62 4.11
CA LYS A 3 20.23 -64.66 3.17
C LYS A 3 20.09 -63.32 3.87
N MET A 4 20.89 -62.36 3.45
CA MET A 4 20.84 -60.96 3.85
C MET A 4 19.73 -60.30 3.04
N ALA A 5 18.63 -59.90 3.68
CA ALA A 5 17.58 -59.12 3.04
C ALA A 5 17.91 -57.63 3.23
N MET A 6 18.23 -56.97 2.12
CA MET A 6 18.50 -55.54 2.00
C MET A 6 17.16 -54.80 2.08
N VAL A 7 16.96 -54.00 3.14
CA VAL A 7 15.80 -53.11 3.26
C VAL A 7 16.09 -51.85 2.45
N LEU A 8 15.35 -51.67 1.36
CA LEU A 8 15.38 -50.50 0.50
C LEU A 8 14.48 -49.42 1.12
N SER A 9 15.08 -48.37 1.69
CA SER A 9 14.32 -47.19 2.14
C SER A 9 13.84 -46.41 0.93
N VAL A 10 12.52 -46.41 0.71
CA VAL A 10 11.85 -45.54 -0.27
C VAL A 10 11.81 -44.13 0.32
N LEU A 11 12.56 -43.21 -0.29
CA LEU A 11 12.47 -41.78 -0.03
C LEU A 11 11.14 -41.30 -0.62
N ALA A 12 10.15 -41.01 0.21
CA ALA A 12 8.88 -40.45 -0.23
C ALA A 12 9.12 -39.01 -0.70
N LEU A 13 9.04 -38.81 -2.01
CA LEU A 13 8.97 -37.47 -2.61
C LEU A 13 7.58 -36.90 -2.27
N VAL A 14 7.53 -35.98 -1.30
CA VAL A 14 6.29 -35.22 -1.03
C VAL A 14 6.16 -34.22 -2.16
N ALA A 15 5.34 -34.55 -3.16
CA ALA A 15 4.88 -33.58 -4.14
C ALA A 15 3.91 -32.64 -3.41
N PHE A 16 4.35 -31.41 -3.14
CA PHE A 16 3.42 -30.32 -2.87
C PHE A 16 2.60 -30.13 -4.13
N ALA A 17 1.32 -30.50 -4.08
CA ALA A 17 0.36 -30.03 -5.04
C ALA A 17 0.23 -28.52 -4.81
N GLY A 18 0.99 -27.72 -5.58
CA GLY A 18 0.72 -26.30 -5.69
C GLY A 18 -0.73 -26.15 -6.10
N ASN A 19 -1.51 -25.41 -5.31
CA ASN A 19 -2.72 -24.83 -5.86
C ASN A 19 -2.26 -24.06 -7.11
N ALA A 20 -2.90 -24.28 -8.24
CA ALA A 20 -2.66 -23.44 -9.40
C ALA A 20 -3.14 -22.05 -9.00
N ASP A 21 -2.22 -21.21 -8.51
CA ASP A 21 -2.52 -19.83 -8.21
C ASP A 21 -3.07 -19.18 -9.48
N ALA A 22 -4.08 -18.34 -9.32
CA ALA A 22 -4.66 -17.63 -10.44
C ALA A 22 -3.56 -16.88 -11.19
N GLN A 23 -3.53 -16.99 -12.51
CA GLN A 23 -2.57 -16.26 -13.33
C GLN A 23 -2.94 -14.77 -13.29
N TRP A 24 -2.08 -13.97 -12.67
CA TRP A 24 -2.27 -12.54 -12.49
C TRP A 24 -1.58 -11.74 -13.59
N TYR A 25 -2.17 -10.59 -13.91
CA TYR A 25 -1.65 -9.68 -14.91
C TYR A 25 -1.70 -8.25 -14.39
N ALA A 26 -0.63 -7.50 -14.61
CA ALA A 26 -0.68 -6.05 -14.58
C ALA A 26 -1.37 -5.59 -15.87
N LYS A 27 -2.55 -4.98 -15.74
CA LYS A 27 -3.38 -4.52 -16.87
C LYS A 27 -3.73 -3.05 -16.70
N GLY A 28 -3.74 -2.27 -17.77
CA GLY A 28 -4.02 -0.83 -17.69
C GLY A 28 -4.10 -0.14 -19.04
N ASP A 29 -4.33 1.17 -19.03
CA ASP A 29 -4.63 1.98 -20.21
C ASP A 29 -3.41 2.41 -21.03
N MET A 30 -2.20 2.08 -20.57
CA MET A 30 -1.00 2.27 -21.40
C MET A 30 -1.11 1.37 -22.62
N TYR A 31 -0.81 1.91 -23.79
CA TYR A 31 -0.78 1.16 -25.05
C TYR A 31 0.61 1.24 -25.64
N CYS A 32 1.15 0.09 -26.01
CA CYS A 32 2.50 -0.04 -26.50
C CYS A 32 2.66 -1.33 -27.34
N ALA A 33 3.81 -1.51 -27.99
CA ALA A 33 4.07 -2.65 -28.88
C ALA A 33 4.01 -4.02 -28.15
N PRO A 34 3.72 -5.15 -28.82
CA PRO A 34 3.65 -6.46 -28.16
C PRO A 34 4.86 -6.75 -27.24
N GLY A 35 4.61 -7.02 -25.96
CA GLY A 35 5.65 -7.22 -24.92
C GLY A 35 5.74 -6.13 -23.84
N CYS A 36 4.82 -5.18 -23.84
CA CYS A 36 4.77 -4.05 -22.92
C CYS A 36 3.41 -3.95 -22.17
N PHE A 37 3.26 -2.97 -21.27
CA PHE A 37 2.03 -2.67 -20.51
C PHE A 37 0.80 -2.39 -21.38
N ASN A 38 -0.18 -3.31 -21.47
CA ASN A 38 -1.40 -3.10 -22.27
C ASN A 38 -2.68 -3.62 -21.60
N PHE A 39 -3.83 -3.05 -21.99
CA PHE A 39 -5.15 -3.36 -21.41
C PHE A 39 -5.66 -4.77 -21.76
N ASP A 40 -5.43 -5.22 -22.99
CA ASP A 40 -6.06 -6.43 -23.52
C ASP A 40 -5.36 -7.70 -23.03
N ALA A 41 -4.07 -7.86 -23.37
CA ALA A 41 -3.28 -9.03 -22.98
C ALA A 41 -2.72 -8.91 -21.56
N GLY A 42 -2.52 -7.68 -21.06
CA GLY A 42 -1.83 -7.48 -19.79
C GLY A 42 -0.36 -7.88 -19.83
N ASN A 43 0.29 -7.81 -18.68
CA ASN A 43 1.61 -8.39 -18.46
C ASN A 43 1.51 -9.37 -17.31
N GLU A 44 1.73 -10.65 -17.62
CA GLU A 44 1.69 -11.70 -16.63
C GLU A 44 2.68 -11.41 -15.49
N MET A 45 2.20 -11.62 -14.27
CA MET A 45 2.93 -11.43 -13.03
C MET A 45 3.28 -12.81 -12.45
N PHE A 46 4.48 -12.92 -11.89
CA PHE A 46 5.04 -14.21 -11.47
C PHE A 46 5.50 -14.14 -10.00
N ASP A 47 5.31 -15.25 -9.30
CA ASP A 47 5.85 -15.52 -7.95
C ASP A 47 6.95 -16.61 -8.06
N ASP A 48 7.96 -16.32 -8.88
CA ASP A 48 8.96 -17.29 -9.37
C ASP A 48 10.42 -16.93 -9.07
N GLY A 49 10.65 -15.88 -8.27
CA GLY A 49 11.97 -15.33 -7.95
C GLY A 49 12.65 -14.67 -9.14
N THR A 50 11.89 -14.31 -10.17
CA THR A 50 12.34 -13.61 -11.38
C THR A 50 11.37 -12.49 -11.75
N ASN A 51 11.60 -11.77 -12.86
CA ASN A 51 10.70 -10.70 -13.32
C ASN A 51 10.43 -9.57 -12.30
N GLY A 52 11.32 -9.35 -11.34
CA GLY A 52 11.13 -8.36 -10.26
C GLY A 52 10.64 -8.96 -8.94
N ASP A 53 10.26 -10.24 -8.93
CA ASP A 53 10.01 -11.00 -7.71
C ASP A 53 11.35 -11.39 -7.05
N VAL A 54 11.43 -11.16 -5.75
CA VAL A 54 12.63 -11.41 -4.94
C VAL A 54 12.62 -12.83 -4.37
N THR A 55 11.45 -13.39 -4.05
CA THR A 55 11.34 -14.67 -3.33
C THR A 55 10.22 -15.52 -3.92
N SER A 56 10.57 -16.55 -4.67
CA SER A 56 9.59 -17.47 -5.25
C SER A 56 8.73 -18.18 -4.18
N GLY A 57 7.43 -18.24 -4.46
CA GLY A 57 6.42 -18.95 -3.69
C GLY A 57 6.03 -18.25 -2.39
N ASP A 58 6.26 -16.93 -2.28
CA ASP A 58 5.94 -16.15 -1.09
C ASP A 58 4.58 -15.44 -1.18
N GLY A 59 3.84 -15.62 -2.27
CA GLY A 59 2.54 -15.00 -2.50
C GLY A 59 2.59 -13.58 -3.06
N ILE A 60 3.78 -13.08 -3.42
CA ILE A 60 3.99 -11.76 -4.03
C ILE A 60 4.30 -11.92 -5.51
N PHE A 61 3.26 -11.71 -6.33
CA PHE A 61 3.40 -11.74 -7.78
C PHE A 61 4.01 -10.43 -8.25
N SER A 62 5.01 -10.49 -9.11
CA SER A 62 5.70 -9.29 -9.60
C SER A 62 5.91 -9.32 -11.11
N ARG A 63 5.99 -8.12 -11.69
CA ARG A 63 6.37 -7.94 -13.09
C ARG A 63 7.07 -6.61 -13.30
N LEU A 64 8.31 -6.70 -13.78
CA LEU A 64 9.06 -5.58 -14.33
C LEU A 64 8.65 -5.35 -15.78
N VAL A 65 8.14 -4.16 -16.09
CA VAL A 65 7.72 -3.78 -17.44
C VAL A 65 8.54 -2.58 -17.91
N THR A 66 9.18 -2.71 -19.07
CA THR A 66 9.84 -1.58 -19.73
C THR A 66 8.80 -0.79 -20.51
N THR A 67 8.70 0.51 -20.26
CA THR A 67 7.84 1.41 -21.03
C THR A 67 8.45 1.68 -22.40
N ASP A 68 7.64 1.68 -23.47
CA ASP A 68 8.08 2.16 -24.79
C ASP A 68 7.54 3.56 -25.11
N VAL A 69 6.80 4.15 -24.16
CA VAL A 69 6.05 5.38 -24.40
C VAL A 69 7.02 6.55 -24.45
N GLY A 70 7.11 7.17 -25.63
CA GLY A 70 7.95 8.36 -25.86
C GLY A 70 7.53 9.61 -25.08
N ALA A 71 6.34 9.62 -24.48
CA ALA A 71 5.78 10.76 -23.78
C ALA A 71 5.57 10.45 -22.30
N ALA A 72 6.15 11.31 -21.45
CA ALA A 72 5.84 11.38 -20.03
C ALA A 72 4.33 11.50 -19.82
N GLY A 73 3.80 10.85 -18.80
CA GLY A 73 2.37 10.87 -18.55
C GLY A 73 1.93 10.08 -17.33
N LYS A 74 0.63 10.19 -17.06
CA LYS A 74 -0.09 9.45 -16.04
C LYS A 74 -0.99 8.43 -16.73
N TYR A 75 -0.85 7.17 -16.34
CA TYR A 75 -1.59 6.03 -16.88
C TYR A 75 -2.31 5.31 -15.74
N SER A 76 -3.37 4.58 -16.06
CA SER A 76 -4.18 3.83 -15.11
C SER A 76 -3.84 2.34 -15.17
N TRP A 77 -3.86 1.66 -14.02
CA TRP A 77 -3.67 0.21 -13.96
C TRP A 77 -4.40 -0.49 -12.81
N LYS A 78 -4.47 -1.82 -12.91
CA LYS A 78 -4.90 -2.78 -11.89
C LYS A 78 -4.15 -4.10 -12.05
N ALA A 79 -4.05 -4.87 -10.97
CA ALA A 79 -3.77 -6.30 -11.05
C ALA A 79 -5.07 -7.05 -11.32
N ALA A 80 -5.09 -7.96 -12.30
CA ALA A 80 -6.31 -8.69 -12.66
C ALA A 80 -6.01 -10.06 -13.24
N VAL A 81 -6.98 -10.98 -13.14
CA VAL A 81 -6.95 -12.21 -13.94
C VAL A 81 -7.26 -11.91 -15.41
N ALA A 82 -6.94 -12.86 -16.30
CA ALA A 82 -7.02 -12.67 -17.75
C ALA A 82 -8.36 -12.08 -18.24
N ASP A 83 -9.48 -12.57 -17.70
CA ASP A 83 -10.84 -12.21 -18.09
C ASP A 83 -11.45 -11.05 -17.29
N TRP A 84 -10.66 -10.38 -16.44
CA TRP A 84 -11.11 -9.30 -15.54
C TRP A 84 -12.16 -9.69 -14.49
N SER A 85 -12.51 -10.98 -14.35
CA SER A 85 -13.50 -11.42 -13.36
C SER A 85 -13.09 -11.12 -11.91
N ILE A 86 -11.78 -10.99 -11.67
CA ILE A 86 -11.18 -10.56 -10.41
C ILE A 86 -10.12 -9.49 -10.71
N SER A 87 -10.15 -8.38 -9.97
CA SER A 87 -9.12 -7.34 -10.08
C SER A 87 -8.96 -6.54 -8.78
N TYR A 88 -7.75 -6.04 -8.55
CA TYR A 88 -7.36 -5.25 -7.39
C TYR A 88 -6.56 -4.00 -7.79
N PRO A 89 -6.73 -2.88 -7.05
CA PRO A 89 -7.72 -2.68 -5.99
C PRO A 89 -9.13 -2.51 -6.58
N GLY A 90 -10.12 -1.97 -5.85
CA GLY A 90 -11.49 -1.84 -6.37
C GLY A 90 -11.59 -0.89 -7.57
N SER A 91 -10.77 0.17 -7.56
CA SER A 91 -10.66 1.17 -8.62
C SER A 91 -9.27 1.18 -9.27
N ASN A 92 -9.06 2.03 -10.28
CA ASN A 92 -7.76 2.14 -10.92
C ASN A 92 -6.74 2.83 -10.00
N GLN A 93 -5.50 2.37 -10.07
CA GLN A 93 -4.34 3.09 -9.56
C GLN A 93 -3.65 3.82 -10.72
N PHE A 94 -2.77 4.76 -10.41
CA PHE A 94 -1.97 5.48 -11.39
C PHE A 94 -0.53 4.98 -11.45
N VAL A 95 0.05 5.13 -12.63
CA VAL A 95 1.48 4.97 -12.93
C VAL A 95 1.95 6.25 -13.60
N HIS A 96 2.99 6.86 -13.04
CA HIS A 96 3.60 8.08 -13.51
C HIS A 96 4.91 7.76 -14.23
N ILE A 97 4.95 7.99 -15.54
CA ILE A 97 6.11 7.75 -16.41
C ILE A 97 6.73 9.09 -16.78
N ASN A 98 8.05 9.22 -16.68
CA ASN A 98 8.76 10.46 -17.06
C ASN A 98 9.44 10.36 -18.42
N ALA A 99 9.79 9.14 -18.87
CA ALA A 99 10.46 8.92 -20.13
C ALA A 99 10.22 7.51 -20.70
N ALA A 100 10.55 7.34 -21.98
CA ALA A 100 10.61 6.02 -22.60
C ALA A 100 11.72 5.16 -21.97
N ALA A 101 11.53 3.85 -22.03
CA ALA A 101 12.44 2.82 -21.51
C ALA A 101 12.62 2.84 -19.98
N GLU A 102 11.76 3.52 -19.24
CA GLU A 102 11.67 3.37 -17.78
C GLU A 102 11.19 1.96 -17.43
N GLN A 103 11.72 1.40 -16.35
CA GLN A 103 11.29 0.10 -15.85
C GLN A 103 10.35 0.31 -14.67
N VAL A 104 9.11 -0.14 -14.81
CA VAL A 104 8.10 -0.08 -13.76
C VAL A 104 7.95 -1.46 -13.15
N LEU A 105 8.08 -1.55 -11.83
CA LEU A 105 7.76 -2.75 -11.08
C LEU A 105 6.29 -2.69 -10.65
N PHE A 106 5.52 -3.67 -11.10
CA PHE A 106 4.17 -3.93 -10.62
C PHE A 106 4.19 -5.13 -9.67
N THR A 107 3.47 -5.02 -8.56
CA THR A 107 3.32 -6.10 -7.57
C THR A 107 1.86 -6.36 -7.22
N LEU A 108 1.55 -7.61 -6.89
CA LEU A 108 0.33 -8.03 -6.23
C LEU A 108 0.72 -8.98 -5.11
N ASP A 109 0.56 -8.50 -3.89
CA ASP A 109 0.78 -9.29 -2.69
C ASP A 109 -0.55 -9.87 -2.20
N THR A 110 -0.65 -11.19 -2.25
CA THR A 110 -1.85 -11.97 -1.89
C THR A 110 -1.82 -12.44 -0.43
N ASN A 111 -0.74 -12.17 0.31
CA ASN A 111 -0.63 -12.53 1.71
C ASN A 111 -1.66 -11.79 2.57
N VAL A 112 -1.83 -12.28 3.81
CA VAL A 112 -2.70 -11.65 4.80
C VAL A 112 -1.86 -11.12 5.95
N TYR A 113 -1.98 -9.82 6.22
CA TYR A 113 -1.26 -9.10 7.25
C TYR A 113 -2.20 -8.67 8.39
N ALA A 114 -1.69 -8.74 9.61
CA ALA A 114 -2.38 -8.31 10.84
C ALA A 114 -1.51 -7.31 11.64
N ASP A 115 -0.86 -6.40 10.92
CA ASP A 115 0.10 -5.39 11.42
C ASP A 115 -0.53 -3.98 11.61
N GLY A 116 -1.83 -3.88 11.39
CA GLY A 116 -2.60 -2.64 11.47
C GLY A 116 -2.58 -1.78 10.20
N PHE A 117 -1.78 -2.14 9.19
CA PHE A 117 -1.82 -1.49 7.88
C PHE A 117 -2.95 -2.06 7.03
N ILE A 118 -3.58 -1.20 6.23
CA ILE A 118 -4.62 -1.57 5.26
C ILE A 118 -4.21 -1.14 3.83
N PRO A 119 -4.60 -1.89 2.79
CA PRO A 119 -5.35 -3.15 2.84
C PRO A 119 -4.53 -4.28 3.50
N THR A 120 -5.22 -5.26 4.09
CA THR A 120 -4.56 -6.38 4.80
C THR A 120 -4.21 -7.54 3.87
N THR A 121 -4.70 -7.53 2.63
CA THR A 121 -4.47 -8.57 1.61
C THR A 121 -4.81 -8.00 0.23
N ASN A 122 -4.40 -8.70 -0.83
CA ASN A 122 -4.58 -8.29 -2.23
C ASN A 122 -4.06 -6.87 -2.47
N ILE A 123 -2.82 -6.63 -2.05
CA ILE A 123 -2.16 -5.34 -2.12
C ILE A 123 -1.53 -5.22 -3.50
N ALA A 124 -2.19 -4.50 -4.40
CA ALA A 124 -1.63 -4.13 -5.70
C ALA A 124 -0.88 -2.81 -5.58
N TRP A 125 0.36 -2.76 -6.10
CA TRP A 125 1.19 -1.57 -6.01
C TRP A 125 2.19 -1.44 -7.17
N SER A 126 2.70 -0.22 -7.37
CA SER A 126 3.80 0.03 -8.31
C SER A 126 4.81 1.00 -7.73
N ASP A 127 6.07 0.87 -8.14
CA ASP A 127 7.14 1.80 -7.76
C ASP A 127 7.07 3.15 -8.48
N HIS A 128 6.13 3.31 -9.42
CA HIS A 128 5.84 4.54 -10.16
C HIS A 128 4.47 5.13 -9.78
N TYR A 129 4.01 4.89 -8.56
CA TYR A 129 2.70 5.33 -8.07
C TYR A 129 2.49 6.86 -8.05
N ALA A 130 3.56 7.65 -8.04
CA ALA A 130 3.50 9.12 -8.00
C ALA A 130 4.69 9.74 -8.74
N PRO A 131 4.64 11.06 -9.07
CA PRO A 131 5.81 11.77 -9.59
C PRO A 131 7.01 11.63 -8.64
N VAL A 132 8.22 11.54 -9.19
CA VAL A 132 9.44 11.42 -8.41
C VAL A 132 9.58 12.61 -7.44
N GLY A 133 9.78 12.30 -6.15
CA GLY A 133 9.91 13.31 -5.11
C GLY A 133 8.59 13.89 -4.61
N ALA A 134 7.44 13.29 -4.96
CA ALA A 134 6.15 13.69 -4.41
C ALA A 134 6.13 13.61 -2.88
N ALA A 135 5.71 14.69 -2.24
CA ALA A 135 5.35 14.71 -0.83
C ALA A 135 3.88 14.34 -0.68
N TYR A 136 3.54 13.66 0.41
CA TYR A 136 2.16 13.31 0.74
C TYR A 136 1.68 14.08 1.96
N GLU A 137 0.42 14.44 1.93
CA GLU A 137 -0.31 15.08 3.02
C GLU A 137 -1.49 14.23 3.47
N VAL A 138 -1.84 14.37 4.74
CA VAL A 138 -3.13 13.91 5.28
C VAL A 138 -4.14 15.02 5.05
N ILE A 139 -5.25 14.68 4.41
CA ILE A 139 -6.38 15.60 4.21
C ILE A 139 -7.70 14.92 4.55
N GLY A 140 -8.55 15.58 5.34
CA GLY A 140 -9.76 14.96 5.85
C GLY A 140 -10.81 15.93 6.39
N ALA A 141 -11.85 15.36 6.98
CA ALA A 141 -13.03 16.08 7.45
C ALA A 141 -12.80 16.86 8.76
N ALA A 142 -11.84 16.45 9.59
CA ALA A 142 -11.50 17.21 10.79
C ALA A 142 -10.84 18.54 10.40
N PRO A 143 -11.14 19.67 11.08
CA PRO A 143 -10.48 20.94 10.82
C PRO A 143 -8.95 20.86 10.86
N GLU A 144 -8.40 20.07 11.79
CA GLU A 144 -6.95 19.89 11.98
C GLU A 144 -6.30 19.02 10.90
N THR A 145 -7.10 18.26 10.16
CA THR A 145 -6.69 17.54 8.93
C THR A 145 -6.99 18.36 7.66
N GLY A 146 -7.29 19.66 7.79
CA GLY A 146 -7.47 20.55 6.64
C GLY A 146 -8.91 20.77 6.17
N GLY A 147 -9.89 20.05 6.70
CA GLY A 147 -11.30 20.23 6.35
C GLY A 147 -11.59 20.11 4.84
N TRP A 148 -10.89 19.22 4.13
CA TRP A 148 -10.92 19.07 2.67
C TRP A 148 -10.42 20.27 1.85
N ALA A 149 -9.75 21.24 2.47
CA ALA A 149 -9.13 22.38 1.80
C ALA A 149 -7.61 22.23 1.70
N ASP A 150 -6.92 22.41 2.83
CA ASP A 150 -5.46 22.46 2.92
C ASP A 150 -4.95 21.36 3.86
N GLY A 151 -4.41 20.27 3.30
CA GLY A 151 -3.93 19.14 4.06
C GLY A 151 -2.65 19.43 4.85
N ILE A 152 -2.23 18.46 5.66
CA ILE A 152 -1.01 18.53 6.46
C ILE A 152 0.06 17.63 5.84
N VAL A 153 1.11 18.24 5.30
CA VAL A 153 2.25 17.52 4.72
C VAL A 153 2.96 16.68 5.78
N ALA A 154 3.15 15.41 5.48
CA ALA A 154 3.80 14.45 6.36
C ALA A 154 5.31 14.38 6.10
N ALA A 155 6.07 14.07 7.15
CA ALA A 155 7.49 13.80 7.02
C ALA A 155 7.71 12.39 6.44
N GLU A 156 8.67 12.25 5.53
CA GLU A 156 9.04 10.96 4.95
C GLU A 156 10.32 10.42 5.61
N ALA A 157 10.31 9.15 5.99
CA ALA A 157 11.49 8.42 6.42
C ALA A 157 11.39 6.93 6.04
N GLY A 158 12.29 6.46 5.18
CA GLY A 158 12.37 5.04 4.80
C GLY A 158 11.20 4.57 3.94
N GLY A 159 10.60 5.46 3.15
CA GLY A 159 9.40 5.21 2.35
C GLY A 159 8.10 5.30 3.14
N VAL A 160 8.14 5.73 4.41
CA VAL A 160 6.93 5.94 5.21
C VAL A 160 6.69 7.43 5.41
N HIS A 161 5.57 7.93 4.92
CA HIS A 161 5.05 9.26 5.22
C HIS A 161 4.29 9.21 6.55
N SER A 162 4.66 10.06 7.50
CA SER A 162 4.03 10.09 8.82
C SER A 162 3.81 11.49 9.38
N VAL A 163 2.69 11.67 10.08
CA VAL A 163 2.36 12.89 10.81
C VAL A 163 1.47 12.58 12.01
N THR A 164 1.73 13.22 13.15
CA THR A 164 0.85 13.18 14.32
C THR A 164 0.06 14.49 14.40
N ILE A 165 -1.26 14.39 14.49
CA ILE A 165 -2.17 15.54 14.56
C ILE A 165 -3.04 15.41 15.80
N THR A 166 -3.10 16.48 16.61
CA THR A 166 -4.06 16.58 17.72
C THR A 166 -5.43 16.95 17.19
N ILE A 167 -6.43 16.11 17.43
CA ILE A 167 -7.81 16.34 16.99
C ILE A 167 -8.59 16.98 18.13
N GLY A 168 -9.04 18.22 17.93
CA GLY A 168 -9.59 19.06 19.00
C GLY A 168 -10.90 18.54 19.58
N THR A 169 -11.74 17.88 18.78
CA THR A 169 -13.05 17.36 19.20
C THR A 169 -13.12 15.84 19.03
N ALA A 170 -13.67 15.13 20.02
CA ALA A 170 -13.93 13.71 19.91
C ALA A 170 -14.97 13.43 18.80
N GLY A 171 -14.71 12.43 17.95
CA GLY A 171 -15.63 12.09 16.87
C GLY A 171 -15.12 11.02 15.92
N ASN A 172 -15.96 10.74 14.92
CA ASN A 172 -15.60 9.92 13.77
C ASN A 172 -15.29 10.84 12.60
N TYR A 173 -14.14 10.63 11.98
CA TYR A 173 -13.65 11.47 10.90
C TYR A 173 -13.15 10.63 9.74
N ASP A 174 -13.30 11.18 8.54
CA ASP A 174 -12.78 10.63 7.31
C ASP A 174 -11.52 11.37 6.87
N PHE A 175 -10.60 10.68 6.22
CA PHE A 175 -9.41 11.26 5.61
C PHE A 175 -8.94 10.44 4.40
N LEU A 176 -7.95 10.95 3.68
CA LEU A 176 -7.17 10.24 2.68
C LEU A 176 -5.76 10.81 2.65
N TRP A 177 -4.87 10.13 1.92
CA TRP A 177 -3.58 10.71 1.54
C TRP A 177 -3.66 11.28 0.14
N ARG A 178 -3.13 12.48 -0.03
CA ARG A 178 -3.04 13.19 -1.31
C ARG A 178 -1.58 13.58 -1.53
N VAL A 179 -1.13 13.63 -2.78
CA VAL A 179 0.12 14.36 -3.08
C VAL A 179 -0.11 15.83 -2.73
N ASP A 180 0.89 16.49 -2.14
CA ASP A 180 0.78 17.87 -1.65
C ASP A 180 0.14 18.79 -2.70
N ASN A 181 -1.03 19.32 -2.34
CA ASN A 181 -1.85 20.20 -3.19
C ASN A 181 -2.21 19.66 -4.60
N ASP A 182 -2.27 18.33 -4.80
CA ASP A 182 -2.54 17.71 -6.11
C ASP A 182 -3.60 16.60 -6.02
N TRP A 183 -4.81 16.91 -6.52
CA TRP A 183 -5.92 15.95 -6.63
C TRP A 183 -5.85 15.05 -7.86
N ASP A 184 -5.02 15.41 -8.84
CA ASP A 184 -4.85 14.66 -10.08
C ASP A 184 -3.78 13.57 -9.95
N ALA A 185 -2.99 13.56 -8.89
CA ALA A 185 -2.07 12.48 -8.55
C ALA A 185 -2.75 11.34 -7.78
N GLN A 186 -1.99 10.29 -7.50
CA GLN A 186 -2.45 9.13 -6.75
C GLN A 186 -2.89 9.51 -5.33
N THR A 187 -4.15 9.21 -4.98
CA THR A 187 -4.64 9.29 -3.60
C THR A 187 -4.63 7.93 -2.94
N ILE A 188 -4.38 7.84 -1.63
CA ILE A 188 -4.43 6.57 -0.88
C ILE A 188 -5.68 6.52 -0.02
N ARG A 189 -6.38 5.39 -0.12
CA ARG A 189 -7.75 5.17 0.37
C ARG A 189 -7.87 3.78 1.02
N GLN A 190 -9.07 3.34 1.41
CA GLN A 190 -9.26 2.08 2.14
C GLN A 190 -8.73 0.83 1.41
N ASP A 191 -8.81 0.80 0.09
CA ASP A 191 -8.31 -0.28 -0.77
C ASP A 191 -6.87 -0.02 -1.26
N GLY A 192 -6.12 0.83 -0.56
CA GLY A 192 -4.72 1.15 -0.86
C GLY A 192 -4.59 2.28 -1.88
N GLY A 193 -3.74 2.10 -2.89
CA GLY A 193 -3.51 3.04 -3.99
C GLY A 193 -4.67 3.28 -4.94
N ALA A 194 -5.91 3.14 -4.49
CA ALA A 194 -7.10 3.30 -5.30
C ALA A 194 -7.49 4.77 -5.42
N SER A 195 -7.54 5.30 -6.64
CA SER A 195 -7.93 6.70 -6.87
C SER A 195 -9.42 6.97 -6.61
N GLY A 196 -10.28 5.94 -6.74
CA GLY A 196 -11.75 6.05 -6.62
C GLY A 196 -12.39 5.27 -5.45
N GLY A 197 -11.60 4.92 -4.42
CA GLY A 197 -12.07 4.17 -3.24
C GLY A 197 -12.82 5.01 -2.18
N ALA A 198 -13.29 4.34 -1.12
CA ALA A 198 -13.82 5.02 0.06
C ALA A 198 -12.71 5.73 0.86
N ASN A 199 -13.04 6.85 1.48
CA ASN A 199 -12.13 7.52 2.42
C ASN A 199 -11.76 6.58 3.58
N LEU A 200 -10.56 6.77 4.12
CA LEU A 200 -10.10 6.15 5.36
C LEU A 200 -10.84 6.79 6.54
N ASN A 201 -10.99 6.07 7.65
CA ASN A 201 -11.71 6.56 8.82
C ASN A 201 -10.92 6.34 10.11
N TYR A 202 -11.09 7.24 11.06
CA TYR A 202 -10.57 7.11 12.43
C TYR A 202 -11.56 7.69 13.45
N THR A 203 -11.42 7.26 14.70
CA THR A 203 -12.29 7.69 15.80
C THR A 203 -11.45 8.19 16.96
N THR A 204 -11.64 9.45 17.36
CA THR A 204 -11.16 9.96 18.65
C THR A 204 -12.27 9.86 19.69
N THR A 205 -11.92 9.43 20.89
CA THR A 205 -12.88 9.19 21.98
C THR A 205 -12.91 10.30 23.02
N VAL A 206 -11.93 11.19 22.99
CA VAL A 206 -11.83 12.37 23.86
C VAL A 206 -11.32 13.57 23.06
N ASP A 207 -11.60 14.77 23.54
CA ASP A 207 -11.11 16.01 22.96
C ASP A 207 -9.58 16.10 23.08
N ASN A 208 -8.95 16.76 22.12
CA ASN A 208 -7.50 16.94 22.02
C ASN A 208 -6.72 15.61 22.03
N GLN A 209 -7.23 14.61 21.32
CA GLN A 209 -6.57 13.31 21.21
C GLN A 209 -5.63 13.29 20.00
N ASP A 210 -4.39 12.87 20.23
CA ASP A 210 -3.41 12.72 19.15
C ASP A 210 -3.70 11.49 18.30
N VAL A 211 -3.54 11.66 16.99
CA VAL A 211 -3.68 10.61 16.00
C VAL A 211 -2.44 10.60 15.11
N LEU A 212 -1.75 9.46 15.08
CA LEU A 212 -0.64 9.20 14.15
C LEU A 212 -1.20 8.62 12.85
N PHE A 213 -0.90 9.28 11.75
CA PHE A 213 -1.22 8.84 10.39
C PHE A 213 0.05 8.35 9.71
N GLU A 214 0.00 7.17 9.09
CA GLU A 214 1.12 6.57 8.36
C GLU A 214 0.69 6.10 6.97
N PHE A 215 1.49 6.39 5.95
CA PHE A 215 1.40 5.83 4.61
C PHE A 215 2.75 5.24 4.22
N ASP A 216 2.79 3.93 4.00
CA ASP A 216 3.95 3.20 3.51
C ASP A 216 3.93 3.17 1.98
N ALA A 217 4.74 4.03 1.37
CA ALA A 217 4.90 4.14 -0.07
C ALA A 217 5.60 2.93 -0.70
N ASN A 218 6.23 2.05 0.08
CA ASN A 218 6.82 0.82 -0.46
C ASN A 218 5.74 -0.22 -0.78
N THR A 219 4.62 -0.19 -0.05
CA THR A 219 3.56 -1.20 -0.15
C THR A 219 2.21 -0.63 -0.57
N GLY A 220 2.04 0.69 -0.61
CA GLY A 220 0.75 1.30 -0.94
C GLY A 220 -0.26 1.24 0.21
N ARG A 221 0.18 0.88 1.42
CA ARG A 221 -0.67 0.62 2.58
C ARG A 221 -0.63 1.78 3.56
N THR A 222 -1.69 1.93 4.34
CA THR A 222 -1.81 3.01 5.34
C THR A 222 -2.27 2.48 6.69
N ARG A 223 -1.91 3.20 7.76
CA ARG A 223 -2.33 2.91 9.13
C ARG A 223 -2.69 4.21 9.84
N THR A 224 -3.62 4.12 10.77
CA THR A 224 -3.92 5.19 11.72
C THR A 224 -3.88 4.66 13.13
N THR A 225 -3.14 5.34 14.00
CA THR A 225 -3.01 4.98 15.41
C THR A 225 -3.52 6.11 16.28
N VAL A 226 -4.65 5.88 16.96
CA VAL A 226 -5.20 6.83 17.93
C VAL A 226 -4.42 6.68 19.23
N LEU A 227 -3.69 7.73 19.62
CA LEU A 227 -2.80 7.69 20.78
C LEU A 227 -3.61 7.91 22.05
N THR A 228 -3.21 7.23 23.12
CA THR A 228 -3.78 7.50 24.44
C THR A 228 -3.32 8.88 24.88
N PRO A 229 -4.22 9.78 25.34
CA PRO A 229 -3.81 11.06 25.87
C PRO A 229 -2.77 10.86 26.96
N THR A 230 -1.64 11.56 26.86
CA THR A 230 -0.69 11.60 27.98
C THR A 230 -1.40 12.33 29.12
N ALA A 231 -1.64 11.65 30.25
CA ALA A 231 -2.24 12.30 31.40
C ALA A 231 -1.38 13.51 31.80
N THR A 232 -1.94 14.71 31.67
CA THR A 232 -1.36 15.89 32.31
C THR A 232 -1.63 15.72 33.79
N ASP A 233 -0.67 15.19 34.53
CA ASP A 233 -0.81 14.97 35.96
C ASP A 233 -0.82 16.35 36.65
N GLU A 234 -2.01 16.95 36.77
CA GLU A 234 -2.22 18.20 37.51
C GLU A 234 -1.83 18.05 38.99
N THR A 235 -1.69 16.82 39.48
CA THR A 235 -1.24 16.52 40.85
C THR A 235 0.19 16.99 41.13
N SER A 236 1.02 17.21 40.10
CA SER A 236 2.40 17.68 40.27
C SER A 236 2.49 19.14 40.75
N TRP A 237 1.51 19.99 40.43
CA TRP A 237 1.51 21.39 40.86
C TRP A 237 0.83 21.62 42.22
N THR A 238 -0.21 20.85 42.55
CA THR A 238 -0.86 20.90 43.87
C THR A 238 0.04 20.31 44.95
N GLY A 239 0.76 19.22 44.66
CA GLY A 239 1.72 18.61 45.59
C GLY A 239 2.95 19.50 45.88
N MET A 240 3.44 20.25 44.89
CA MET A 240 4.53 21.20 45.13
C MET A 240 4.14 22.37 46.03
N LYS A 241 2.88 22.84 45.98
CA LYS A 241 2.44 24.00 46.81
C LYS A 241 2.38 23.67 48.30
N GLU A 242 2.25 22.40 48.68
CA GLU A 242 2.28 21.98 50.09
C GLU A 242 3.72 21.79 50.63
N LEU A 243 4.71 21.59 49.75
CA LEU A 243 6.13 21.51 50.12
C LEU A 243 6.80 22.86 50.36
N PHE A 244 6.14 23.97 49.97
CA PHE A 244 6.63 25.35 50.16
C PHE A 244 5.75 26.18 51.12
N ARG A 245 4.99 25.55 52.01
CA ARG A 245 4.26 26.20 53.11
C ARG A 245 4.80 25.80 54.47
#